data_AF-A0A4S2KNG7-F1
#
_entry.id   AF-A0A4S2KNG7-F1
#
_cell.length_a   1.000
_cell.length_b   1.000
_cell.length_c   1.000
_cell.angle_alpha   90.00
_cell.angle_beta   90.00
_cell.angle_gamma   90.00
#
_symmetry.space_group_name_H-M   'P 1'
#
loop_
_entity.id
_entity.type
_entity.pdbx_description
1 polymer ?
#
loop_
_entity_poly.entity_id
_entity_poly.type
_entity_poly.pdbx_seq_one_letter_code
_entity_poly.pdbx_strand_id
1 'polypeptide(L)'
;VSLSDVLFRARYGYVTAVSESTLKACFGTFAPKHLHNGLKTIELSNYLAVGIFNNGFLSILKMFSVMGIIIGSAARDYAADRDETRLRLAEYRHQAASKEGRLARRKASATQQVLFEEEEGELYGPGLAD
;
A
#
# COMPACT_ATOMS: atom_id res chain seq x y z
N VAL A 1 14.00 16.39 -15.75
CA VAL A 1 14.13 15.66 -14.46
C VAL A 1 14.81 14.35 -14.76
N SER A 2 16.04 14.15 -14.28
CA SER A 2 16.84 12.94 -14.55
C SER A 2 16.21 11.72 -13.86
N LEU A 3 16.37 10.51 -14.43
CA LEU A 3 15.97 9.25 -13.75
C LEU A 3 16.56 9.14 -12.34
N SER A 4 17.76 9.69 -12.13
CA SER A 4 18.42 9.75 -10.82
C SER A 4 17.66 10.61 -9.81
N ASP A 5 17.03 11.70 -10.24
CA ASP A 5 16.24 12.61 -9.39
C ASP A 5 14.94 11.95 -8.90
N VAL A 6 14.32 11.13 -9.76
CA VAL A 6 13.08 10.42 -9.43
C VAL A 6 13.35 9.25 -8.48
N LEU A 7 14.48 8.53 -8.68
CA LEU A 7 14.96 7.53 -7.74
C LEU A 7 15.34 8.14 -6.38
N PHE A 8 15.90 9.35 -6.38
CA PHE A 8 16.33 10.01 -5.14
C PHE A 8 15.15 10.33 -4.22
N ARG A 9 14.00 10.76 -4.77
CA ARG A 9 12.77 10.94 -3.98
C ARG A 9 12.21 9.65 -3.39
N ALA A 10 12.39 8.51 -4.06
CA ALA A 10 11.99 7.20 -3.54
C ALA A 10 12.88 6.71 -2.38
N ARG A 11 14.05 7.32 -2.15
CA ARG A 11 15.06 6.84 -1.19
C ARG A 11 14.93 7.42 0.23
N TYR A 12 14.26 8.57 0.41
CA TYR A 12 14.29 9.32 1.67
C TYR A 12 12.97 9.37 2.47
N GLY A 13 11.94 8.62 2.07
CA GLY A 13 10.71 8.48 2.85
C GLY A 13 10.43 7.02 3.17
N TYR A 14 10.85 6.59 4.36
CA TYR A 14 10.48 5.36 5.10
C TYR A 14 9.85 4.20 4.30
N VAL A 15 10.49 3.01 4.40
CA VAL A 15 10.06 1.66 3.95
C VAL A 15 10.79 1.16 2.68
N THR A 16 11.96 0.55 2.85
CA THR A 16 12.88 0.16 1.77
C THR A 16 12.75 -1.27 1.24
N ALA A 17 11.84 -2.11 1.74
CA ALA A 17 11.56 -3.44 1.16
C ALA A 17 10.21 -3.52 0.42
N VAL A 18 9.24 -2.69 0.81
CA VAL A 18 7.92 -2.63 0.16
C VAL A 18 7.99 -1.85 -1.15
N SER A 19 8.90 -0.88 -1.28
CA SER A 19 8.96 0.03 -2.42
C SER A 19 9.31 -0.67 -3.74
N GLU A 20 10.37 -1.48 -3.78
CA GLU A 20 10.81 -2.13 -5.03
C GLU A 20 9.81 -3.20 -5.51
N SER A 21 9.34 -4.06 -4.62
CA SER A 21 8.36 -5.11 -4.94
C SER A 21 7.01 -4.53 -5.37
N THR A 22 6.54 -3.47 -4.70
CA THR A 22 5.31 -2.76 -5.06
C THR A 22 5.46 -2.00 -6.38
N LEU A 23 6.62 -1.39 -6.65
CA LEU A 23 6.88 -0.73 -7.92
C LEU A 23 6.90 -1.75 -9.08
N LYS A 24 7.57 -2.90 -8.91
CA LYS A 24 7.55 -3.98 -9.91
C LYS A 24 6.14 -4.54 -10.12
N ALA A 25 5.33 -4.65 -9.07
CA ALA A 25 3.94 -5.05 -9.18
C ALA A 25 3.12 -4.03 -9.98
N CYS A 26 3.29 -2.73 -9.70
CA CYS A 26 2.61 -1.65 -10.43
C CYS A 26 3.08 -1.55 -11.88
N PHE A 27 4.37 -1.76 -12.16
CA PHE A 27 4.85 -1.89 -13.53
C PHE A 27 4.23 -3.09 -14.24
N GLY A 28 4.15 -4.23 -13.56
CA GLY A 28 3.60 -5.48 -14.09
C GLY A 28 2.11 -5.41 -14.43
N THR A 29 1.34 -4.48 -13.85
CA THR A 29 -0.06 -4.26 -14.26
C THR A 29 -0.18 -3.60 -15.63
N PHE A 30 0.83 -2.83 -16.05
CA PHE A 30 0.84 -2.16 -17.36
C PHE A 30 1.59 -2.96 -18.43
N ALA A 31 2.72 -3.57 -18.04
CA ALA A 31 3.56 -4.39 -18.91
C ALA A 31 3.79 -5.77 -18.26
N PRO A 32 2.82 -6.70 -18.39
CA PRO A 32 2.95 -8.03 -17.83
C PRO A 32 4.06 -8.82 -18.53
N LYS A 33 4.84 -9.57 -17.75
CA LYS A 33 6.02 -10.31 -18.24
C LYS A 33 5.72 -11.42 -19.25
N HIS A 34 4.50 -11.96 -19.22
CA HIS A 34 4.09 -13.04 -20.11
C HIS A 34 3.63 -12.55 -21.49
N LEU A 35 3.53 -11.23 -21.69
CA LEU A 35 3.25 -10.63 -22.98
C LEU A 35 4.51 -9.95 -23.50
N HIS A 36 4.78 -10.12 -24.80
CA HIS A 36 5.80 -9.35 -25.46
C HIS A 36 5.35 -7.89 -25.57
N ASN A 37 6.15 -6.97 -25.01
CA ASN A 37 5.89 -5.54 -25.04
C ASN A 37 7.04 -4.84 -25.78
N GLY A 38 6.70 -3.94 -26.69
CA GLY A 38 7.70 -3.09 -27.35
C GLY A 38 8.33 -2.08 -26.39
N LEU A 39 9.50 -1.55 -26.75
CA LEU A 39 10.26 -0.60 -25.92
C LEU A 39 9.42 0.60 -25.46
N LYS A 40 8.66 1.20 -26.38
CA LYS A 40 7.79 2.36 -26.07
C LYS A 40 6.72 2.03 -25.02
N THR A 41 6.15 0.82 -25.06
CA THR A 41 5.16 0.37 -24.07
C THR A 41 5.81 0.20 -22.70
N ILE A 42 7.01 -0.37 -22.66
CA ILE A 42 7.79 -0.54 -21.43
C ILE A 42 8.14 0.83 -20.82
N GLU A 43 8.60 1.77 -21.62
CA GLU A 43 8.93 3.13 -21.17
C GLU A 43 7.71 3.86 -20.60
N LEU A 44 6.58 3.84 -21.31
CA LEU A 44 5.32 4.44 -20.83
C LEU A 44 4.84 3.79 -19.53
N SER A 45 4.89 2.46 -19.46
CA SER A 45 4.53 1.70 -18.25
C SER A 45 5.40 2.09 -17.07
N ASN A 46 6.68 2.35 -17.29
CA ASN A 46 7.60 2.79 -16.25
C ASN A 46 7.24 4.20 -15.75
N TYR A 47 6.98 5.16 -16.64
CA TYR A 47 6.55 6.51 -16.24
C TYR A 47 5.24 6.49 -15.45
N LEU A 48 4.26 5.69 -15.87
CA LEU A 48 2.99 5.50 -15.17
C LEU A 48 3.20 4.88 -13.78
N ALA A 49 3.94 3.78 -13.69
CA ALA A 49 4.19 3.09 -12.43
C ALA A 49 4.90 3.99 -11.40
N VAL A 50 5.92 4.73 -11.85
CA VAL A 50 6.65 5.68 -11.01
C VAL A 50 5.78 6.86 -10.58
N GLY A 51 4.92 7.36 -11.48
CA GLY A 51 3.95 8.41 -11.14
C GLY A 51 2.98 7.97 -10.05
N ILE A 52 2.36 6.81 -10.22
CA ILE A 52 1.40 6.23 -9.26
C ILE A 52 2.07 5.95 -7.92
N PHE A 53 3.27 5.38 -7.94
CA PHE A 53 4.00 5.04 -6.73
C PHE A 53 4.29 6.28 -5.87
N ASN A 54 4.79 7.35 -6.50
CA ASN A 54 5.16 8.57 -5.78
C ASN A 54 3.94 9.44 -5.44
N ASN A 55 3.10 9.71 -6.43
CA ASN A 55 2.12 10.79 -6.38
C ASN A 55 0.66 10.31 -6.44
N GLY A 56 0.42 9.02 -6.66
CA GLY A 56 -0.94 8.47 -6.77
C GLY A 56 -1.57 8.60 -8.17
N PHE A 57 -2.82 8.20 -8.30
CA PHE A 57 -3.59 8.22 -9.55
C PHE A 57 -3.84 9.62 -10.09
N LEU A 58 -3.88 10.65 -9.23
CA LEU A 58 -3.94 12.04 -9.68
C LEU A 58 -2.76 12.45 -10.57
N SER A 59 -1.60 11.79 -10.47
CA SER A 59 -0.48 12.06 -11.38
C SER A 59 -0.74 11.59 -12.80
N ILE A 60 -1.48 10.50 -12.97
CA ILE A 60 -1.88 10.01 -14.30
C ILE A 60 -2.82 11.02 -14.96
N LEU A 61 -3.78 11.53 -14.20
CA LEU A 61 -4.71 12.55 -14.70
C LEU A 61 -3.98 13.82 -15.13
N LYS A 62 -2.97 14.27 -14.36
CA LYS A 62 -2.11 15.39 -14.78
C LYS A 62 -1.37 15.09 -16.08
N MET A 63 -0.82 13.89 -16.23
CA MET A 63 -0.13 13.47 -17.45
C MET A 63 -1.08 13.45 -18.66
N PHE A 64 -2.28 12.91 -18.50
CA PHE A 64 -3.33 12.88 -19.51
C PHE A 64 -3.76 14.29 -19.92
N SER A 65 -3.90 15.20 -18.96
CA SER A 65 -4.18 16.62 -19.24
C SER A 65 -3.08 17.27 -20.08
N VAL A 66 -1.80 16.98 -19.82
CA VAL A 66 -0.68 17.50 -20.62
C VAL A 66 -0.66 16.91 -22.03
N MET A 67 -1.11 15.67 -22.19
CA MET A 67 -1.27 15.02 -23.50
C MET A 67 -2.54 15.48 -24.27
N GLY A 68 -3.34 16.38 -23.71
CA GLY A 68 -4.57 16.88 -24.33
C GLY A 68 -5.76 15.92 -24.24
N ILE A 69 -5.70 14.92 -23.35
CA ILE A 69 -6.80 13.99 -23.10
C ILE A 69 -7.83 14.67 -22.18
N ILE A 70 -9.09 14.66 -22.59
CA ILE A 70 -10.20 15.21 -21.81
C ILE A 70 -10.52 14.26 -20.64
N ILE A 71 -10.53 14.80 -19.43
CA ILE A 71 -10.75 14.04 -18.19
C ILE A 71 -12.19 14.22 -17.75
N GLY A 72 -12.97 13.13 -17.77
CA GLY A 72 -14.34 13.12 -17.25
C GLY A 72 -14.37 13.20 -15.72
N SER A 73 -15.52 13.62 -15.17
CA SER A 73 -15.76 13.68 -13.72
C SER A 73 -15.55 12.33 -13.04
N ALA A 74 -16.10 11.25 -13.60
CA ALA A 74 -15.95 9.90 -13.05
C ALA A 74 -14.48 9.46 -12.91
N ALA A 75 -13.62 9.84 -13.87
CA ALA A 75 -12.18 9.52 -13.80
C ALA A 75 -11.48 10.32 -12.68
N ARG A 76 -11.89 11.56 -12.46
CA ARG A 76 -11.41 12.40 -11.36
C ARG A 76 -11.81 11.83 -10.01
N ASP A 77 -13.08 11.46 -9.86
CA ASP A 77 -13.63 10.95 -8.61
C ASP A 77 -12.98 9.61 -8.26
N TYR A 78 -12.84 8.72 -9.24
CA TYR A 78 -12.12 7.45 -9.07
C TYR A 78 -10.65 7.67 -8.64
N ALA A 79 -9.93 8.60 -9.28
CA ALA A 79 -8.55 8.87 -8.93
C ALA A 79 -8.42 9.43 -7.50
N ALA A 80 -9.35 10.31 -7.09
CA ALA A 80 -9.39 10.88 -5.76
C ALA A 80 -9.66 9.81 -4.68
N ASP A 81 -10.69 8.98 -4.87
CA ASP A 81 -11.03 7.87 -3.95
C ASP A 81 -9.87 6.87 -3.81
N ARG A 82 -9.23 6.54 -4.94
CA ARG A 82 -8.09 5.63 -4.96
C ARG A 82 -6.89 6.17 -4.19
N ASP A 83 -6.62 7.47 -4.32
CA ASP A 83 -5.53 8.14 -3.61
C ASP A 83 -5.82 8.32 -2.12
N GLU A 84 -7.08 8.58 -1.75
CA GLU A 84 -7.51 8.60 -0.36
C GLU A 84 -7.34 7.22 0.29
N THR A 85 -7.79 6.16 -0.38
CA THR A 85 -7.60 4.78 0.09
C THR A 85 -6.11 4.46 0.25
N ARG A 86 -5.27 4.90 -0.68
CA ARG A 86 -3.81 4.73 -0.61
C ARG A 86 -3.23 5.42 0.63
N LEU A 87 -3.66 6.66 0.91
CA LEU A 87 -3.19 7.42 2.05
C LEU A 87 -3.62 6.78 3.37
N ARG A 88 -4.90 6.41 3.51
CA ARG A 88 -5.42 5.70 4.70
C ARG A 88 -4.65 4.41 4.99
N LEU A 89 -4.35 3.63 3.95
CA LEU A 89 -3.57 2.40 4.10
C LEU A 89 -2.12 2.69 4.52
N ALA A 90 -1.51 3.75 3.99
CA ALA A 90 -0.17 4.17 4.36
C ALA A 90 -0.13 4.62 5.84
N GLU A 91 -1.10 5.41 6.28
CA GLU A 91 -1.26 5.84 7.67
C GLU A 91 -1.46 4.66 8.61
N TYR A 92 -2.35 3.72 8.25
CA TYR A 92 -2.57 2.49 9.02
C TYR A 92 -1.28 1.67 9.16
N ARG A 93 -0.54 1.47 8.06
CA ARG A 93 0.75 0.74 8.09
C ARG A 93 1.78 1.46 8.95
N HIS A 94 1.85 2.79 8.85
CA HIS A 94 2.73 3.61 9.66
C HIS A 94 2.39 3.49 11.16
N GLN A 95 1.11 3.57 11.51
CA GLN A 95 0.63 3.41 12.88
C GLN A 95 0.90 2.00 13.41
N ALA A 96 0.62 0.95 12.62
CA ALA A 96 0.89 -0.44 12.98
C ALA A 96 2.38 -0.72 13.20
N ALA A 97 3.24 -0.07 12.42
CA ALA A 97 4.70 -0.11 12.56
C ALA A 97 5.22 0.77 13.71
N SER A 98 4.42 1.71 14.24
CA SER A 98 4.80 2.54 15.39
C SER A 98 4.93 1.71 16.68
N LYS A 99 5.75 2.21 17.61
CA LYS A 99 5.90 1.61 18.95
C LYS A 99 4.56 1.53 19.67
N GLU A 100 3.73 2.56 19.54
CA GLU A 100 2.40 2.64 20.13
C GLU A 100 1.45 1.59 19.53
N GLY A 101 1.44 1.46 18.20
CA GLY A 101 0.66 0.42 17.53
C GLY A 101 1.09 -1.00 17.88
N ARG A 102 2.39 -1.23 18.11
CA ARG A 102 2.87 -2.52 18.65
C ARG A 102 2.43 -2.75 20.09
N LEU A 103 2.50 -1.72 20.94
CA LEU A 103 2.08 -1.81 22.35
C LEU A 103 0.57 -2.06 22.46
N ALA A 104 -0.24 -1.35 21.68
CA ALA A 104 -1.69 -1.52 21.64
C ALA A 104 -2.08 -2.94 21.23
N ARG A 105 -1.43 -3.51 20.20
CA ARG A 105 -1.65 -4.91 19.80
C ARG A 105 -1.30 -5.90 20.91
N ARG A 106 -0.15 -5.72 21.58
CA ARG A 106 0.23 -6.58 22.71
C ARG A 106 -0.79 -6.51 23.86
N LYS A 107 -1.28 -5.31 24.18
CA LYS A 107 -2.33 -5.13 25.20
C LYS A 107 -3.63 -5.81 24.79
N ALA A 108 -4.08 -5.64 23.54
CA ALA A 108 -5.29 -6.28 23.03
C ALA A 108 -5.18 -7.82 23.08
N SER A 109 -4.05 -8.39 22.65
CA SER A 109 -3.81 -9.83 22.76
C SER A 109 -3.78 -10.31 24.21
N ALA A 110 -3.18 -9.54 25.13
CA ALA A 110 -3.18 -9.88 26.55
C ALA A 110 -4.59 -9.86 27.16
N THR A 111 -5.42 -8.87 26.83
CA THR A 111 -6.83 -8.83 27.27
C THR A 111 -7.63 -10.00 26.70
N GLN A 112 -7.41 -10.37 25.44
CA GLN A 112 -8.06 -11.53 24.83
C GLN A 112 -7.62 -12.84 25.48
N GLN A 113 -6.34 -12.96 25.86
CA GLN A 113 -5.83 -14.11 26.60
C GLN A 113 -6.52 -14.25 27.97
N VAL A 114 -6.67 -13.15 28.71
CA VAL A 114 -7.36 -13.13 30.00
C VAL A 114 -8.82 -13.58 29.86
N LEU A 115 -9.53 -13.12 28.83
CA LEU A 115 -10.91 -13.57 28.56
C LEU A 115 -11.00 -15.08 28.31
N PHE A 116 -10.05 -15.66 27.55
CA PHE A 116 -10.02 -17.10 27.33
C PHE A 116 -9.64 -17.88 28.59
N GLU A 117 -8.74 -17.35 29.44
CA GLU A 117 -8.42 -17.96 30.73
C GLU A 117 -9.61 -17.95 31.69
N GLU A 118 -10.44 -16.89 31.68
CA GLU A 118 -11.69 -16.82 32.44
C GLU A 118 -12.73 -17.84 31.93
N GLU A 119 -12.87 -17.98 30.61
CA GLU A 119 -13.81 -18.93 29.97
C GLU A 119 -13.37 -20.39 30.16
N GLU A 120 -12.08 -20.70 30.02
CA GLU A 120 -11.54 -22.05 30.28
C GLU A 120 -11.48 -22.39 31.77
N GLY A 121 -11.36 -21.39 32.67
CA GLY A 121 -11.44 -21.59 34.11
C GLY A 121 -12.80 -22.11 34.59
N GLU A 122 -13.89 -21.79 33.88
CA GLU A 122 -15.22 -22.39 34.13
C GLU A 122 -15.31 -23.84 33.61
N LEU A 123 -14.60 -24.18 32.52
CA LEU A 123 -14.61 -25.51 31.90
C LEU A 123 -13.62 -26.50 32.57
N TYR A 124 -12.50 -26.00 33.09
CA TYR A 124 -11.46 -26.72 33.84
C TYR A 124 -11.51 -26.39 35.34
N GLY A 125 -12.71 -26.24 35.91
CA GLY A 125 -12.89 -26.35 37.36
C GLY A 125 -12.30 -27.68 37.86
N PRO A 126 -11.90 -27.81 39.15
CA PRO A 126 -11.27 -29.02 39.68
C PRO A 126 -12.23 -30.22 39.56
N GLY A 127 -12.21 -30.87 38.40
CA GLY A 127 -12.94 -32.08 38.10
C GLY A 127 -12.18 -33.22 38.73
N LEU A 128 -12.73 -33.72 39.83
CA LEU A 128 -12.42 -34.97 40.49
C LEU A 128 -12.03 -36.03 39.45
N ALA A 129 -10.73 -36.33 39.37
CA ALA A 129 -10.27 -37.57 38.80
C ALA A 129 -10.63 -38.67 39.80
N ASP A 130 -11.78 -39.31 39.58
CA ASP A 130 -12.13 -40.61 40.17
C ASP A 130 -11.56 -41.75 39.31
#